data_AF-A0A370VLG5-F1
#
_entry.id   AF-A0A370VLG5-F1
#
_cell.length_a   1.000
_cell.length_b   1.000
_cell.length_c   1.000
_cell.angle_alpha   90.00
_cell.angle_beta   90.00
_cell.angle_gamma   90.00
#
_symmetry.space_group_name_H-M   'P 1'
#
loop_
_entity.id
_entity.type
_entity.pdbx_description
1 polymer ?
#
loop_
_entity_poly.entity_id
_entity_poly.type
_entity_poly.pdbx_seq_one_letter_code
_entity_poly.pdbx_strand_id
1 'polypeptide(L)'
;MLSRLTRPRALAVCALPVVALLATAAFAPLPFTLTQPGLTANVLGENRGEPVITISGAPTRKTSGQLRMTTIEATSPDTTVRLGDVIDAWFRTDQAVMPRDSVYPSGQSVREIERFNTRQMKESQDDATEAALNYLDLDDKDVEVTLRLADVGGPSAGLLFSLGIVDKLEGDGSGGDLTGGRTIAGTGTIDPAGKVGAVGGVSLKTQAARRDGATVFLVPKDECGDAKAELPKGLRLIPVTTLKGAVDALDAVRTGEGTVPAC
;
A
#
# COMPACT_ATOMS: atom_id res chain seq x y z
N MET A 1 25.60 0.56 -56.11
CA MET A 1 26.17 -0.64 -55.47
C MET A 1 25.15 -1.74 -55.18
N LEU A 2 23.85 -1.43 -54.99
CA LEU A 2 22.80 -2.42 -54.72
C LEU A 2 22.28 -3.19 -55.97
N SER A 3 22.58 -2.70 -57.17
CA SER A 3 22.03 -3.18 -58.45
C SER A 3 22.56 -4.55 -58.93
N ARG A 4 23.47 -5.20 -58.19
CA ARG A 4 24.05 -6.52 -58.51
C ARG A 4 23.59 -7.64 -57.57
N LEU A 5 22.68 -7.36 -56.64
CA LEU A 5 22.18 -8.35 -55.69
C LEU A 5 21.01 -9.15 -56.30
N THR A 6 21.03 -10.47 -56.14
CA THR A 6 19.86 -11.31 -56.44
C THR A 6 18.73 -10.96 -55.48
N ARG A 7 17.46 -11.11 -55.90
CA ARG A 7 16.27 -10.84 -55.05
C ARG A 7 16.39 -11.34 -53.60
N PRO A 8 16.84 -12.59 -53.30
CA PRO A 8 17.02 -13.04 -51.92
C PRO A 8 18.13 -12.30 -51.16
N ARG A 9 19.21 -11.89 -51.84
CA ARG A 9 20.29 -11.10 -51.21
C ARG A 9 19.86 -9.67 -50.90
N ALA A 10 19.07 -9.05 -51.79
CA ALA A 10 18.49 -7.74 -51.54
C ALA A 10 17.51 -7.80 -50.34
N LEU A 11 16.65 -8.82 -50.28
CA LEU A 11 15.76 -9.06 -49.14
C LEU A 11 16.52 -9.28 -47.83
N ALA A 12 17.58 -10.09 -47.83
CA ALA A 12 18.40 -10.32 -46.64
C ALA A 12 19.05 -9.01 -46.15
N VAL A 13 19.61 -8.19 -47.05
CA VAL A 13 20.20 -6.89 -46.70
C VAL A 13 19.15 -5.92 -46.15
N CYS A 14 17.93 -5.92 -46.70
CA CYS A 14 16.83 -5.10 -46.20
C CYS A 14 16.24 -5.62 -44.88
N ALA A 15 16.31 -6.93 -44.61
CA ALA A 15 15.82 -7.53 -43.38
C ALA A 15 16.77 -7.30 -42.18
N LEU A 16 18.08 -7.20 -42.42
CA LEU A 16 19.08 -6.96 -41.39
C LEU A 16 18.76 -5.77 -40.45
N PRO A 17 18.43 -4.55 -40.93
CA PRO A 17 18.10 -3.43 -40.04
C PRO A 17 16.80 -3.68 -39.25
N VAL A 18 15.83 -4.38 -39.83
CA VAL A 18 14.58 -4.75 -39.14
C VAL A 18 14.86 -5.76 -38.03
N VAL A 19 15.67 -6.79 -38.31
CA VAL A 19 16.09 -7.78 -37.31
C VAL A 19 16.91 -7.12 -36.21
N ALA A 20 17.81 -6.19 -36.55
CA ALA A 20 18.57 -5.42 -35.56
C ALA A 20 17.66 -4.54 -34.68
N LEU A 21 16.65 -3.88 -35.26
CA LEU A 21 15.66 -3.11 -34.50
C LEU A 21 14.81 -4.00 -33.57
N LEU A 22 14.37 -5.17 -34.03
CA LEU A 22 13.62 -6.11 -33.20
C LEU A 22 14.49 -6.70 -32.08
N ALA A 23 15.74 -7.06 -32.37
CA ALA A 23 16.68 -7.53 -31.37
C ALA A 23 16.97 -6.44 -30.33
N THR A 24 17.21 -5.20 -30.75
CA THR A 24 17.40 -4.09 -29.80
C THR A 24 16.16 -3.85 -28.95
N ALA A 25 14.95 -3.87 -29.51
CA ALA A 25 13.72 -3.76 -28.74
C ALA A 25 13.52 -4.91 -27.73
N ALA A 26 13.90 -6.14 -28.10
CA ALA A 26 13.79 -7.31 -27.22
C ALA A 26 14.81 -7.32 -26.07
N PHE A 27 16.01 -6.77 -26.29
CA PHE A 27 17.12 -6.83 -25.34
C PHE A 27 17.47 -5.49 -24.67
N ALA A 28 16.84 -4.38 -25.06
CA ALA A 28 17.05 -3.10 -24.40
C ALA A 28 16.45 -3.12 -22.98
N PRO A 29 17.09 -2.45 -22.01
CA PRO A 29 16.51 -2.21 -20.70
C PRO A 29 15.28 -1.32 -20.84
N LEU A 30 14.18 -1.70 -20.19
CA LEU A 30 12.94 -0.93 -20.18
C LEU A 30 12.83 -0.08 -18.90
N PRO A 31 12.21 1.11 -18.95
CA PRO A 31 12.05 2.01 -17.80
C PRO A 31 10.89 1.59 -16.87
N PHE A 32 10.78 0.28 -16.61
CA PHE A 32 9.73 -0.29 -15.76
C PHE A 32 10.33 -0.99 -14.53
N THR A 33 9.47 -1.24 -13.56
CA THR A 33 9.74 -1.98 -12.34
C THR A 33 8.63 -2.99 -12.16
N LEU A 34 8.98 -4.20 -11.75
CA LEU A 34 7.99 -5.22 -11.40
C LEU A 34 7.66 -5.08 -9.93
N THR A 35 6.37 -5.05 -9.61
CA THR A 35 5.87 -4.98 -8.24
C THR A 35 5.02 -6.19 -7.91
N GLN A 36 5.02 -6.61 -6.64
CA GLN A 36 4.31 -7.79 -6.14
C GLN A 36 3.72 -7.52 -4.74
N PRO A 37 2.80 -8.35 -4.23
CA PRO A 37 2.24 -8.20 -2.89
C PRO A 37 3.34 -8.25 -1.82
N GLY A 38 3.49 -7.17 -1.06
CA GLY A 38 4.51 -7.07 -0.02
C GLY A 38 4.07 -7.67 1.32
N LEU A 39 4.79 -7.33 2.38
CA LEU A 39 4.47 -7.72 3.75
C LEU A 39 3.24 -6.96 4.29
N THR A 40 2.65 -7.50 5.35
CA THR A 40 1.63 -6.79 6.14
C THR A 40 2.08 -6.68 7.59
N ALA A 41 1.74 -5.56 8.24
CA ALA A 41 2.12 -5.29 9.62
C ALA A 41 0.89 -4.93 10.46
N ASN A 42 0.73 -5.59 11.61
CA ASN A 42 -0.35 -5.32 12.54
C ASN A 42 0.01 -4.13 13.44
N VAL A 43 -0.68 -3.00 13.29
CA VAL A 43 -0.41 -1.79 14.09
C VAL A 43 -0.83 -1.94 15.55
N LEU A 44 -1.74 -2.88 15.85
CA LEU A 44 -2.16 -3.14 17.23
C LEU A 44 -1.21 -4.09 17.97
N GLY A 45 -0.29 -4.74 17.24
CA GLY A 45 0.63 -5.74 17.76
C GLY A 45 2.03 -5.21 18.04
N GLU A 46 2.99 -6.12 17.94
CA GLU A 46 4.41 -5.87 18.16
C GLU A 46 5.20 -6.05 16.85
N ASN A 47 6.27 -5.28 16.68
CA ASN A 47 7.27 -5.46 15.65
C ASN A 47 8.65 -5.61 16.31
N ARG A 48 9.33 -6.72 16.03
CA ARG A 48 10.63 -7.08 16.65
C ARG A 48 10.63 -7.05 18.19
N GLY A 49 9.49 -7.38 18.82
CA GLY A 49 9.32 -7.41 20.27
C GLY A 49 9.05 -6.04 20.92
N GLU A 50 8.89 -4.98 20.12
CA GLU A 50 8.43 -3.67 20.59
C GLU A 50 7.00 -3.40 20.12
N PRO A 51 6.11 -2.81 20.94
CA PRO A 51 4.79 -2.39 20.52
C PRO A 51 4.85 -1.40 19.36
N VAL A 52 4.02 -1.59 18.32
CA VAL A 52 3.98 -0.68 17.17
C VAL A 52 3.43 0.69 17.57
N ILE A 53 2.43 0.72 18.44
CA ILE A 53 1.85 1.95 18.99
C ILE A 53 2.04 1.93 20.50
N THR A 54 2.78 2.92 21.01
CA THR A 54 2.95 3.18 22.44
C THR A 54 2.30 4.52 22.77
N ILE A 55 1.48 4.57 23.82
CA ILE A 55 0.78 5.79 24.24
C ILE A 55 1.04 6.04 25.72
N SER A 56 1.41 7.27 26.07
CA SER A 56 1.58 7.76 27.45
C SER A 56 0.67 8.96 27.71
N GLY A 57 0.35 9.21 28.98
CA GLY A 57 -0.52 10.31 29.40
C GLY A 57 -2.02 9.99 29.42
N ALA A 58 -2.45 8.88 28.80
CA ALA A 58 -3.82 8.38 28.85
C ALA A 58 -3.89 6.87 29.14
N PRO A 59 -4.98 6.39 29.76
CA PRO A 59 -5.21 4.95 29.91
C PRO A 59 -5.40 4.31 28.52
N THR A 60 -4.75 3.17 28.30
CA THR A 60 -4.89 2.40 27.06
C THR A 60 -5.66 1.11 27.29
N ARG A 61 -6.37 0.65 26.26
CA ARG A 61 -7.06 -0.65 26.28
C ARG A 61 -6.22 -1.75 25.63
N LYS A 62 -6.52 -2.99 26.03
CA LYS A 62 -6.05 -4.19 25.34
C LYS A 62 -6.97 -4.45 24.16
N THR A 63 -6.38 -4.78 23.02
CA THR A 63 -7.11 -5.12 21.80
C THR A 63 -6.94 -6.61 21.50
N SER A 64 -7.97 -7.24 20.93
CA SER A 64 -8.01 -8.68 20.61
C SER A 64 -7.93 -8.98 19.12
N GLY A 65 -8.27 -8.00 18.25
CA GLY A 65 -8.18 -8.13 16.80
C GLY A 65 -6.89 -7.58 16.19
N GLN A 66 -6.90 -7.40 14.86
CA GLN A 66 -5.74 -6.90 14.12
C GLN A 66 -6.16 -5.80 13.14
N LEU A 67 -5.35 -4.75 13.09
CA LEU A 67 -5.39 -3.72 12.05
C LEU A 67 -4.09 -3.83 11.24
N ARG A 68 -4.18 -4.39 10.05
CA ARG A 68 -3.02 -4.70 9.21
C ARG A 68 -2.86 -3.66 8.10
N MET A 69 -1.76 -2.91 8.11
CA MET A 69 -1.37 -2.17 6.92
C MET A 69 -0.74 -3.11 5.89
N THR A 70 -0.72 -2.67 4.63
CA THR A 70 -0.24 -3.47 3.50
C THR A 70 0.77 -2.70 2.67
N THR A 71 1.79 -3.41 2.17
CA THR A 71 2.82 -2.85 1.30
C THR A 71 2.86 -3.57 -0.05
N ILE A 72 3.55 -2.96 -1.00
CA ILE A 72 4.00 -3.64 -2.21
C ILE A 72 5.53 -3.77 -2.15
N GLU A 73 6.05 -4.82 -2.74
CA GLU A 73 7.47 -4.98 -3.00
C GLU A 73 7.75 -4.64 -4.45
N ALA A 74 8.88 -3.98 -4.70
CA ALA A 74 9.31 -3.59 -6.03
C ALA A 74 10.71 -4.14 -6.28
N THR A 75 10.97 -4.61 -7.50
CA THR A 75 12.33 -5.00 -7.91
C THR A 75 13.30 -3.84 -7.70
N SER A 76 14.53 -4.15 -7.24
CA SER A 76 15.56 -3.15 -6.96
C SER A 76 15.69 -2.13 -8.10
N PRO A 77 16.00 -0.86 -7.79
CA PRO A 77 16.36 0.13 -8.81
C PRO A 77 17.44 -0.39 -9.78
N ASP A 78 18.38 -1.22 -9.37
CA ASP A 78 19.44 -1.66 -10.31
C ASP A 78 19.02 -2.86 -11.19
N THR A 79 17.82 -3.42 -10.98
CA THR A 79 17.30 -4.54 -11.77
C THR A 79 16.95 -4.09 -13.19
N THR A 80 17.54 -4.77 -14.18
CA THR A 80 17.21 -4.56 -15.59
C THR A 80 15.96 -5.33 -15.97
N VAL A 81 14.84 -4.63 -16.21
CA VAL A 81 13.60 -5.20 -16.74
C VAL A 81 13.66 -5.22 -18.27
N ARG A 82 13.32 -6.36 -18.88
CA ARG A 82 13.30 -6.58 -20.34
C ARG A 82 11.89 -6.88 -20.82
N LEU A 83 11.70 -6.92 -22.14
CA LEU A 83 10.40 -7.19 -22.76
C LEU A 83 9.82 -8.54 -22.34
N GLY A 84 10.66 -9.58 -22.19
CA GLY A 84 10.21 -10.89 -21.74
C GLY A 84 9.59 -10.86 -20.34
N ASP A 85 10.18 -10.09 -19.42
CA ASP A 85 9.69 -9.96 -18.05
C ASP A 85 8.33 -9.24 -18.01
N VAL A 86 8.16 -8.22 -18.86
CA VAL A 86 6.88 -7.49 -19.00
C VAL A 86 5.78 -8.39 -19.57
N ILE A 87 6.11 -9.20 -20.57
CA ILE A 87 5.18 -10.16 -21.17
C ILE A 87 4.80 -11.24 -20.15
N ASP A 88 5.76 -11.77 -19.39
CA ASP A 88 5.49 -12.76 -18.34
C ASP A 88 4.58 -12.17 -17.26
N ALA A 89 4.90 -10.97 -16.77
CA ALA A 89 4.11 -10.25 -15.78
C ALA A 89 2.68 -9.95 -16.24
N TRP A 90 2.44 -9.77 -17.55
CA TRP A 90 1.09 -9.55 -18.09
C TRP A 90 0.14 -10.73 -17.82
N PHE A 91 0.66 -11.95 -17.70
CA PHE A 91 -0.14 -13.14 -17.41
C PHE A 91 -0.19 -13.49 -15.91
N ARG A 92 0.47 -12.70 -15.07
CA ARG A 92 0.57 -12.89 -13.62
C ARG A 92 -0.43 -11.97 -12.91
N THR A 93 -1.31 -12.54 -12.09
CA THR A 93 -2.25 -11.73 -11.27
C THR A 93 -1.57 -11.13 -10.03
N ASP A 94 -0.42 -11.67 -9.64
CA ASP A 94 0.37 -11.28 -8.47
C ASP A 94 1.56 -10.37 -8.83
N GLN A 95 1.59 -9.83 -10.05
CA GLN A 95 2.61 -8.86 -10.46
C GLN A 95 1.98 -7.68 -11.19
N ALA A 96 2.56 -6.49 -11.02
CA ALA A 96 2.23 -5.33 -11.82
C ALA A 96 3.49 -4.70 -12.42
N VAL A 97 3.37 -4.24 -13.66
CA VAL A 97 4.42 -3.50 -14.36
C VAL A 97 4.16 -2.02 -14.16
N MET A 98 5.04 -1.36 -13.39
CA MET A 98 4.89 0.05 -13.05
C MET A 98 6.02 0.89 -13.66
N PRO A 99 5.76 2.13 -14.13
CA PRO A 99 6.82 3.05 -14.53
C PRO A 99 7.79 3.27 -13.37
N ARG A 100 9.08 3.13 -13.63
CA ARG A 100 10.11 3.22 -12.58
C ARG A 100 10.01 4.51 -11.76
N ASP A 101 9.81 5.64 -12.43
CA ASP A 101 9.75 6.97 -11.79
C ASP A 101 8.50 7.15 -10.91
N SER A 102 7.46 6.35 -11.11
CA SER A 102 6.28 6.34 -10.23
C SER A 102 6.53 5.60 -8.91
N VAL A 103 7.43 4.62 -8.91
CA VAL A 103 7.79 3.82 -7.72
C VAL A 103 8.99 4.44 -6.99
N TYR A 104 9.93 5.02 -7.74
CA TYR A 104 11.16 5.64 -7.23
C TYR A 104 11.26 7.12 -7.65
N PRO A 105 10.44 8.02 -7.07
CA PRO A 105 10.39 9.43 -7.49
C PRO A 105 11.62 10.24 -7.09
N SER A 106 12.37 9.81 -6.07
CA SER A 106 13.52 10.54 -5.52
C SER A 106 14.85 9.84 -5.80
N GLY A 107 15.46 10.14 -6.94
CA GLY A 107 16.91 10.09 -7.12
C GLY A 107 17.51 8.71 -7.45
N GLN A 108 18.65 8.76 -8.14
CA GLN A 108 19.33 7.63 -8.78
C GLN A 108 20.02 6.67 -7.80
N SER A 109 19.97 6.93 -6.48
CA SER A 109 20.71 6.15 -5.47
C SER A 109 19.82 5.59 -4.36
N VAL A 110 20.09 4.34 -3.96
CA VAL A 110 19.35 3.63 -2.90
C VAL A 110 19.29 4.43 -1.59
N ARG A 111 20.40 5.06 -1.18
CA ARG A 111 20.47 5.85 0.06
C ARG A 111 19.57 7.08 0.05
N GLU A 112 19.34 7.68 -1.12
CA GLU A 112 18.46 8.85 -1.25
C GLU A 112 16.99 8.44 -1.10
N ILE A 113 16.62 7.32 -1.75
CA ILE A 113 15.29 6.70 -1.65
C ILE A 113 14.99 6.32 -0.19
N GLU A 114 15.93 5.69 0.51
CA GLU A 114 15.76 5.32 1.93
C GLU A 114 15.51 6.55 2.82
N ARG A 115 16.28 7.63 2.63
CA ARG A 115 16.09 8.88 3.38
C ARG A 115 14.74 9.53 3.08
N PHE A 116 14.33 9.54 1.81
CA PHE A 116 13.04 10.08 1.41
C PHE A 116 11.89 9.30 2.03
N ASN A 117 11.91 7.97 1.90
CA ASN A 117 10.90 7.07 2.47
C ASN A 117 10.82 7.19 3.99
N THR A 118 11.97 7.33 4.67
CA THR A 118 12.01 7.49 6.14
C THR A 118 11.37 8.82 6.57
N ARG A 119 11.62 9.91 5.85
CA ARG A 119 10.99 11.21 6.14
C ARG A 119 9.49 11.18 5.90
N GLN A 120 9.05 10.63 4.76
CA GLN A 120 7.64 10.47 4.43
C GLN A 120 6.90 9.56 5.41
N MET A 121 7.56 8.51 5.90
CA MET A 121 6.98 7.65 6.93
C MET A 121 6.83 8.40 8.26
N LYS A 122 7.82 9.20 8.65
CA LYS A 122 7.72 10.04 9.85
C LYS A 122 6.58 11.05 9.73
N GLU A 123 6.51 11.78 8.62
CA GLU A 123 5.42 12.72 8.33
C GLU A 123 4.05 12.03 8.38
N SER A 124 3.93 10.85 7.76
CA SER A 124 2.70 10.05 7.82
C SER A 124 2.33 9.58 9.24
N GLN A 125 3.30 9.37 10.13
CA GLN A 125 3.08 9.00 11.53
C GLN A 125 2.63 10.20 12.35
N ASP A 126 3.23 11.36 12.11
CA ASP A 126 2.87 12.63 12.74
C ASP A 126 1.43 13.01 12.33
N ASP A 127 1.11 13.00 11.02
CA ASP A 127 -0.24 13.26 10.50
C ASP A 127 -1.28 12.26 11.06
N ALA A 128 -0.92 10.98 11.15
CA ALA A 128 -1.80 9.96 11.68
C ALA A 128 -2.09 10.15 13.18
N THR A 129 -1.10 10.62 13.93
CA THR A 129 -1.23 10.94 15.36
C THR A 129 -2.14 12.15 15.54
N GLU A 130 -1.88 13.23 14.81
CA GLU A 130 -2.68 14.45 14.87
C GLU A 130 -4.13 14.17 14.46
N ALA A 131 -4.35 13.44 13.38
CA ALA A 131 -5.69 13.05 12.94
C ALA A 131 -6.46 12.23 13.98
N ALA A 132 -5.77 11.31 14.69
CA ALA A 132 -6.40 10.49 15.72
C ALA A 132 -6.71 11.29 16.99
N LEU A 133 -5.79 12.14 17.45
CA LEU A 133 -6.03 12.98 18.63
C LEU A 133 -7.14 14.02 18.35
N ASN A 134 -7.13 14.64 17.18
CA ASN A 134 -8.20 15.53 16.72
C ASN A 134 -9.55 14.81 16.66
N TYR A 135 -9.59 13.56 16.18
CA TYR A 135 -10.82 12.77 16.14
C TYR A 135 -11.38 12.48 17.54
N LEU A 136 -10.50 12.31 18.53
CA LEU A 136 -10.83 12.00 19.92
C LEU A 136 -11.03 13.25 20.80
N ASP A 137 -10.92 14.45 20.23
CA ASP A 137 -10.90 15.72 20.97
C ASP A 137 -9.83 15.75 22.10
N LEU A 138 -8.64 15.19 21.83
CA LEU A 138 -7.50 15.14 22.77
C LEU A 138 -6.38 16.10 22.35
N ASP A 139 -5.67 16.65 23.34
CA ASP A 139 -4.54 17.56 23.14
C ASP A 139 -3.20 16.77 23.18
N ASP A 140 -2.30 17.08 22.24
CA ASP A 140 -0.98 16.44 22.10
C ASP A 140 -0.04 16.72 23.28
N LYS A 141 -0.35 17.74 24.09
CA LYS A 141 0.37 18.05 25.33
C LYS A 141 0.07 17.06 26.46
N ASP A 142 -1.10 16.44 26.42
CA ASP A 142 -1.58 15.53 27.48
C ASP A 142 -1.38 14.07 27.10
N VAL A 143 -1.37 13.75 25.79
CA VAL A 143 -1.24 12.38 25.28
C VAL A 143 -0.10 12.30 24.27
N GLU A 144 0.94 11.57 24.63
CA GLU A 144 2.08 11.33 23.75
C GLU A 144 1.94 9.96 23.07
N VAL A 145 2.01 9.95 21.73
CA VAL A 145 1.94 8.75 20.90
C VAL A 145 3.28 8.53 20.20
N THR A 146 3.85 7.34 20.35
CA THR A 146 5.05 6.91 19.63
C THR A 146 4.71 5.74 18.71
N LEU A 147 4.99 5.91 17.41
CA LEU A 147 4.80 4.91 16.38
C LEU A 147 6.14 4.29 15.97
N ARG A 148 6.23 2.96 16.02
CA ARG A 148 7.45 2.21 15.70
C ARG A 148 7.16 1.08 14.74
N LEU A 149 7.61 1.24 13.51
CA LEU A 149 7.53 0.18 12.53
C LEU A 149 8.78 0.14 11.65
N ALA A 150 9.61 -0.87 11.89
CA ALA A 150 10.72 -1.21 11.01
C ALA A 150 10.20 -1.80 9.70
N ASP A 151 10.94 -1.55 8.62
CA ASP A 151 10.82 -2.22 7.32
C ASP A 151 9.55 -1.96 6.49
N VAL A 152 8.77 -0.92 6.82
CA VAL A 152 7.64 -0.47 5.98
C VAL A 152 7.98 0.84 5.28
N GLY A 153 7.82 0.87 3.96
CA GLY A 153 8.09 2.04 3.12
C GLY A 153 6.81 2.77 2.67
N GLY A 154 6.86 4.10 2.70
CA GLY A 154 5.85 5.00 2.12
C GLY A 154 4.67 5.34 3.06
N PRO A 155 4.00 6.49 2.85
CA PRO A 155 3.01 7.05 3.79
C PRO A 155 1.64 6.34 3.77
N SER A 156 1.52 5.20 3.09
CA SER A 156 0.22 4.54 2.84
C SER A 156 -0.39 3.81 4.06
N ALA A 157 0.24 3.99 5.23
CA ALA A 157 -0.13 3.42 6.51
C ALA A 157 -0.89 4.40 7.42
N GLY A 158 -0.95 5.70 7.07
CA GLY A 158 -1.50 6.75 7.92
C GLY A 158 -2.88 6.44 8.48
N LEU A 159 -3.82 6.03 7.62
CA LEU A 159 -5.17 5.65 8.08
C LEU A 159 -5.15 4.54 9.14
N LEU A 160 -4.31 3.52 8.97
CA LEU A 160 -4.28 2.37 9.87
C LEU A 160 -3.62 2.73 11.19
N PHE A 161 -2.58 3.57 11.18
CA PHE A 161 -2.02 4.13 12.40
C PHE A 161 -3.06 4.94 13.18
N SER A 162 -3.81 5.83 12.52
CA SER A 162 -4.86 6.61 13.19
C SER A 162 -5.92 5.71 13.80
N LEU A 163 -6.41 4.71 13.05
CA LEU A 163 -7.37 3.74 13.59
C LEU A 163 -6.80 2.93 14.77
N GLY A 164 -5.52 2.58 14.73
CA GLY A 164 -4.86 1.88 15.84
C GLY A 164 -4.74 2.72 17.11
N ILE A 165 -4.52 4.04 16.96
CA ILE A 165 -4.51 4.99 18.08
C ILE A 165 -5.93 5.12 18.64
N VAL A 166 -6.94 5.32 17.79
CA VAL A 166 -8.35 5.38 18.20
C VAL A 166 -8.76 4.09 18.92
N ASP A 167 -8.38 2.92 18.41
CA ASP A 167 -8.70 1.65 19.06
C ASP A 167 -8.05 1.56 20.45
N LYS A 168 -6.78 1.95 20.59
CA LYS A 168 -6.08 1.90 21.89
C LYS A 168 -6.60 2.91 22.91
N LEU A 169 -7.14 4.06 22.48
CA LEU A 169 -7.60 5.14 23.37
C LEU A 169 -9.10 5.10 23.65
N GLU A 170 -9.93 4.83 22.65
CA GLU A 170 -11.40 4.81 22.79
C GLU A 170 -12.05 3.47 22.38
N GLY A 171 -11.46 2.72 21.45
CA GLY A 171 -12.09 1.50 20.95
C GLY A 171 -13.39 1.80 20.22
N ASP A 172 -14.44 1.02 20.46
CA ASP A 172 -15.79 1.25 19.94
C ASP A 172 -16.63 2.25 20.76
N GLY A 173 -16.03 2.96 21.72
CA GLY A 173 -16.72 3.89 22.62
C GLY A 173 -17.54 3.23 23.75
N SER A 174 -17.69 1.90 23.74
CA SER A 174 -18.39 1.12 24.77
C SER A 174 -17.48 0.20 25.58
N GLY A 175 -16.17 0.27 25.32
CA GLY A 175 -15.14 -0.56 25.97
C GLY A 175 -14.73 -1.80 25.16
N GLY A 176 -15.29 -1.99 23.96
CA GLY A 176 -14.89 -3.02 23.01
C GLY A 176 -13.86 -2.53 21.97
N ASP A 177 -13.38 -3.46 21.14
CA ASP A 177 -12.43 -3.18 20.06
C ASP A 177 -13.15 -2.66 18.81
N LEU A 178 -12.55 -1.69 18.11
CA LEU A 178 -12.99 -1.27 16.77
C LEU A 178 -13.02 -2.45 15.78
N THR A 179 -12.10 -3.40 15.96
CA THR A 179 -11.98 -4.55 15.08
C THR A 179 -13.00 -5.65 15.35
N GLY A 180 -13.66 -5.64 16.52
CA GLY A 180 -14.51 -6.74 16.97
C GLY A 180 -13.79 -8.09 17.01
N GLY A 181 -12.49 -8.10 17.29
CA GLY A 181 -11.65 -9.31 17.29
C GLY A 181 -11.28 -9.85 15.90
N ARG A 182 -11.60 -9.15 14.82
CA ARG A 182 -11.33 -9.58 13.44
C ARG A 182 -9.94 -9.15 12.96
N THR A 183 -9.48 -9.81 11.90
CA THR A 183 -8.35 -9.32 11.09
C THR A 183 -8.88 -8.41 9.98
N ILE A 184 -8.67 -7.12 10.17
CA ILE A 184 -8.97 -6.06 9.21
C ILE A 184 -7.66 -5.57 8.62
N ALA A 185 -7.64 -5.32 7.31
CA ALA A 185 -6.51 -4.69 6.66
C ALA A 185 -6.94 -3.39 5.96
N GLY A 186 -5.98 -2.64 5.46
CA GLY A 186 -6.27 -1.52 4.58
C GLY A 186 -5.05 -0.78 4.12
N THR A 187 -5.32 0.34 3.47
CA THR A 187 -4.31 1.32 3.06
C THR A 187 -4.95 2.71 2.97
N GLY A 188 -4.13 3.74 2.93
CA GLY A 188 -4.56 5.12 2.77
C GLY A 188 -3.59 6.06 3.48
N THR A 189 -3.22 7.15 2.82
CA THR A 189 -2.65 8.28 3.54
C THR A 189 -3.75 8.97 4.35
N ILE A 190 -3.35 9.81 5.29
CA ILE A 190 -4.29 10.62 6.07
C ILE A 190 -3.67 12.00 6.26
N ASP A 191 -4.49 13.05 6.26
CA ASP A 191 -4.08 14.38 6.69
C ASP A 191 -4.53 14.64 8.14
N PRO A 192 -4.01 15.69 8.81
CA PRO A 192 -4.40 16.03 10.18
C PRO A 192 -5.89 16.30 10.41
N ALA A 193 -6.64 16.63 9.36
CA ALA A 193 -8.09 16.80 9.42
C ALA A 193 -8.85 15.47 9.32
N GLY A 194 -8.13 14.35 9.21
CA GLY A 194 -8.67 13.02 9.09
C GLY A 194 -9.20 12.69 7.70
N LYS A 195 -8.83 13.42 6.64
CA LYS A 195 -9.21 13.07 5.27
C LYS A 195 -8.28 11.97 4.75
N VAL A 196 -8.88 10.93 4.17
CA VAL A 196 -8.13 9.81 3.57
C VAL A 196 -7.68 10.19 2.16
N GLY A 197 -6.42 9.92 1.85
CA GLY A 197 -5.82 10.18 0.55
C GLY A 197 -5.52 8.91 -0.26
N ALA A 198 -5.29 9.13 -1.56
CA ALA A 198 -5.01 8.10 -2.55
C ALA A 198 -3.67 7.40 -2.33
N VAL A 199 -3.57 6.17 -2.85
CA VAL A 199 -2.36 5.34 -2.76
C VAL A 199 -2.26 4.43 -3.99
N GLY A 200 -1.04 4.07 -4.38
CA GLY A 200 -0.82 3.15 -5.50
C GLY A 200 -0.80 1.67 -5.12
N GLY A 201 -1.00 0.81 -6.13
CA GLY A 201 -0.81 -0.65 -6.05
C GLY A 201 -1.85 -1.34 -5.17
N VAL A 202 -3.10 -0.88 -5.18
CA VAL A 202 -4.14 -1.38 -4.27
C VAL A 202 -4.52 -2.82 -4.60
N SER A 203 -4.57 -3.18 -5.88
CA SER A 203 -4.76 -4.58 -6.32
C SER A 203 -3.78 -5.54 -5.63
N LEU A 204 -2.47 -5.25 -5.64
CA LEU A 204 -1.45 -6.06 -4.97
C LEU A 204 -1.58 -6.04 -3.43
N LYS A 205 -1.95 -4.89 -2.85
CA LYS A 205 -2.19 -4.75 -1.42
C LYS A 205 -3.36 -5.60 -0.92
N THR A 206 -4.44 -5.69 -1.70
CA THR A 206 -5.59 -6.55 -1.34
C THR A 206 -5.19 -8.04 -1.32
N GLN A 207 -4.30 -8.46 -2.22
CA GLN A 207 -3.75 -9.82 -2.21
C GLN A 207 -2.90 -10.08 -0.97
N ALA A 208 -2.01 -9.14 -0.60
CA ALA A 208 -1.22 -9.24 0.64
C ALA A 208 -2.12 -9.32 1.89
N ALA A 209 -3.17 -8.49 1.95
CA ALA A 209 -4.15 -8.52 3.02
C ALA A 209 -4.84 -9.87 3.13
N ARG A 210 -5.32 -10.42 2.00
CA ARG A 210 -6.00 -11.71 2.01
C ARG A 210 -5.05 -12.85 2.39
N ARG A 211 -3.82 -12.85 1.86
CA ARG A 211 -2.78 -13.82 2.18
C ARG A 211 -2.58 -13.90 3.70
N ASP A 212 -2.61 -12.75 4.37
CA ASP A 212 -2.36 -12.64 5.81
C ASP A 212 -3.65 -12.63 6.66
N GLY A 213 -4.74 -13.18 6.10
CA GLY A 213 -5.95 -13.54 6.84
C GLY A 213 -7.02 -12.44 6.95
N ALA A 214 -6.85 -11.30 6.30
CA ALA A 214 -7.86 -10.26 6.33
C ALA A 214 -9.16 -10.69 5.63
N THR A 215 -10.29 -10.29 6.21
CA THR A 215 -11.63 -10.49 5.63
C THR A 215 -12.28 -9.19 5.20
N VAL A 216 -11.74 -8.06 5.68
CA VAL A 216 -12.16 -6.70 5.37
C VAL A 216 -10.94 -5.89 4.98
N PHE A 217 -11.08 -5.05 3.96
CA PHE A 217 -10.05 -4.15 3.48
C PHE A 217 -10.60 -2.73 3.34
N LEU A 218 -10.06 -1.81 4.14
CA LEU A 218 -10.34 -0.38 4.01
C LEU A 218 -9.52 0.19 2.85
N VAL A 219 -10.20 0.86 1.92
CA VAL A 219 -9.58 1.40 0.70
C VAL A 219 -10.01 2.85 0.49
N PRO A 220 -9.10 3.77 0.12
CA PRO A 220 -9.49 5.12 -0.28
C PRO A 220 -10.51 5.03 -1.41
N LYS A 221 -11.63 5.75 -1.29
CA LYS A 221 -12.77 5.61 -2.21
C LYS A 221 -12.38 5.74 -3.70
N ASP A 222 -11.43 6.62 -4.00
CA ASP A 222 -10.96 6.87 -5.36
C ASP A 222 -10.23 5.65 -5.96
N GLU A 223 -9.72 4.73 -5.12
CA GLU A 223 -8.99 3.53 -5.53
C GLU A 223 -9.85 2.26 -5.59
N CYS A 224 -11.17 2.37 -5.41
CA CYS A 224 -12.08 1.22 -5.55
C CYS A 224 -11.97 0.53 -6.92
N GLY A 225 -11.63 1.27 -7.98
CA GLY A 225 -11.44 0.71 -9.32
C GLY A 225 -10.26 -0.27 -9.37
N ASP A 226 -9.08 0.16 -8.92
CA ASP A 226 -7.87 -0.67 -8.84
C ASP A 226 -8.07 -1.85 -7.87
N ALA A 227 -8.68 -1.58 -6.71
CA ALA A 227 -8.94 -2.60 -5.70
C ALA A 227 -9.82 -3.77 -6.20
N LYS A 228 -10.73 -3.52 -7.16
CA LYS A 228 -11.62 -4.53 -7.73
C LYS A 228 -10.96 -5.38 -8.82
N ALA A 229 -9.92 -4.89 -9.49
CA ALA A 229 -9.37 -5.51 -10.68
C ALA A 229 -8.91 -6.95 -10.44
N GLU A 230 -8.22 -7.19 -9.32
CA GLU A 230 -7.67 -8.49 -8.91
C GLU A 230 -8.11 -8.86 -7.48
N LEU A 231 -9.37 -8.52 -7.14
CA LEU A 231 -9.89 -8.71 -5.78
C LEU A 231 -9.89 -10.21 -5.38
N PRO A 232 -9.12 -10.60 -4.36
CA PRO A 232 -9.14 -11.99 -3.91
C PRO A 232 -10.49 -12.38 -3.26
N LYS A 233 -10.92 -13.62 -3.51
CA LYS A 233 -12.20 -14.14 -2.97
C LYS A 233 -12.23 -14.07 -1.44
N GLY A 234 -13.36 -13.64 -0.90
CA GLY A 234 -13.61 -13.57 0.54
C GLY A 234 -13.01 -12.35 1.24
N LEU A 235 -12.55 -11.35 0.48
CA LEU A 235 -12.15 -10.05 0.99
C LEU A 235 -13.23 -9.01 0.66
N ARG A 236 -13.78 -8.35 1.69
CA ARG A 236 -14.75 -7.25 1.53
C ARG A 236 -14.00 -5.92 1.40
N LEU A 237 -14.22 -5.20 0.31
CA LEU A 237 -13.70 -3.84 0.13
C LEU A 237 -14.67 -2.81 0.73
N ILE A 238 -14.15 -1.92 1.57
CA ILE A 238 -14.92 -0.82 2.17
C ILE A 238 -14.28 0.51 1.74
N PRO A 239 -14.97 1.32 0.92
CA PRO A 239 -14.49 2.64 0.55
C PRO A 239 -14.53 3.58 1.74
N VAL A 240 -13.45 4.32 1.94
CA VAL A 240 -13.35 5.35 2.98
C VAL A 240 -12.82 6.66 2.39
N THR A 241 -13.31 7.77 2.92
CA THR A 241 -12.88 9.13 2.55
C THR A 241 -12.37 9.92 3.75
N THR A 242 -12.70 9.51 4.96
CA THR A 242 -12.30 10.15 6.22
C THR A 242 -12.07 9.10 7.31
N LEU A 243 -11.31 9.47 8.35
CA LEU A 243 -11.08 8.67 9.55
C LEU A 243 -12.40 8.32 10.24
N LYS A 244 -13.27 9.32 10.45
CA LYS A 244 -14.61 9.09 10.99
C LYS A 244 -15.38 8.08 10.17
N GLY A 245 -15.39 8.21 8.84
CA GLY A 245 -16.08 7.27 7.96
C GLY A 245 -15.51 5.85 8.03
N ALA A 246 -14.20 5.72 8.28
CA ALA A 246 -13.57 4.44 8.53
C ALA A 246 -14.01 3.83 9.87
N VAL A 247 -14.04 4.61 10.95
CA VAL A 247 -14.54 4.17 12.27
C VAL A 247 -16.01 3.75 12.16
N ASP A 248 -16.88 4.58 11.57
CA ASP A 248 -18.30 4.28 11.37
C ASP A 248 -18.50 2.99 10.57
N ALA A 249 -17.67 2.75 9.55
CA ALA A 249 -17.76 1.54 8.73
C ALA A 249 -17.28 0.29 9.48
N LEU A 250 -16.24 0.40 10.31
CA LEU A 250 -15.80 -0.71 11.16
C LEU A 250 -16.84 -1.04 12.23
N ASP A 251 -17.48 -0.03 12.79
CA ASP A 251 -18.58 -0.22 13.73
C ASP A 251 -19.75 -0.97 13.09
N ALA A 252 -20.18 -0.57 11.90
CA ALA A 252 -21.23 -1.27 11.14
C ALA A 252 -20.84 -2.73 10.80
N VAL A 253 -19.56 -3.01 10.53
CA VAL A 253 -19.07 -4.38 10.31
C VAL A 253 -19.11 -5.20 11.59
N ARG A 254 -18.78 -4.59 12.73
CA ARG A 254 -18.72 -5.22 14.06
C ARG A 254 -20.13 -5.56 14.55
N THR A 255 -21.05 -4.60 14.51
CA THR A 255 -22.43 -4.76 15.00
C THR A 255 -23.32 -5.52 14.04
N GLY A 256 -23.02 -5.46 12.73
CA GLY A 256 -23.92 -5.92 11.69
C GLY A 256 -25.13 -5.00 11.49
N GLU A 257 -25.12 -3.83 12.12
CA GLU A 257 -26.16 -2.81 12.01
C GLU A 257 -25.76 -1.74 11.00
N GLY A 258 -26.76 -1.15 10.34
CA GLY A 258 -26.54 -0.12 9.31
C GLY A 258 -26.08 -0.67 7.95
N THR A 259 -25.67 0.25 7.07
CA THR A 259 -25.21 -0.10 5.72
C THR A 259 -23.69 -0.03 5.69
N VAL A 260 -23.02 -1.17 5.56
CA VAL A 260 -21.57 -1.21 5.34
C VAL A 260 -21.29 -0.85 3.88
N PRO A 261 -20.60 0.27 3.59
CA PRO A 261 -20.26 0.66 2.22
C PRO A 261 -19.49 -0.46 1.51
N ALA A 262 -19.67 -0.55 0.20
CA ALA A 262 -18.92 -1.45 -0.64
C ALA A 262 -18.41 -0.67 -1.85
N CYS A 263 -17.19 -1.00 -2.27
CA CYS A 263 -16.83 -0.83 -3.66
C CYS A 263 -17.75 -1.81 -4.43
#